data_AF-A0A9D7H5J3-F1
#
_entry.id   AF-A0A9D7H5J3-F1
#
_cell.length_a   1.000
_cell.length_b   1.000
_cell.length_c   1.000
_cell.angle_alpha   90.00
_cell.angle_beta   90.00
_cell.angle_gamma   90.00
#
_symmetry.space_group_name_H-M   'P 1'
#
loop_
_entity.id
_entity.type
_entity.pdbx_description
1 polymer ?
#
loop_
_entity_poly.entity_id
_entity_poly.type
_entity_poly.pdbx_seq_one_letter_code
_entity_poly.pdbx_strand_id
1 'polypeptide(L)'
;TNVARPAAEDCDRALGVPDTAQEIRREAERRLAVALPRVATLEVRGPRGFTARIDGAPKRRCPSSDAFPPGPHRVVVTELRTTREQTHQLLIDAGATRAIEVAAEISPAAPRQVEAAPPPPREAHSVPTAS
;
A
#
# COMPACT_ATOMS: atom_id res chain seq x y z
N THR A 1 18.96 55.14 -20.16
CA THR A 1 18.66 53.72 -20.40
C THR A 1 17.19 53.52 -20.12
N ASN A 2 16.37 53.43 -21.16
CA ASN A 2 14.91 53.43 -21.06
C ASN A 2 14.45 51.99 -20.75
N VAL A 3 13.99 51.77 -19.52
CA VAL A 3 13.53 50.46 -19.07
C VAL A 3 12.10 50.32 -19.56
N ALA A 4 11.91 49.65 -20.71
CA ALA A 4 10.60 49.22 -21.15
C ALA A 4 10.09 48.18 -20.15
N ARG A 5 9.41 48.66 -19.10
CA ARG A 5 8.57 47.82 -18.26
C ARG A 5 7.51 47.21 -19.17
N PRO A 6 7.30 45.88 -19.15
CA PRO A 6 6.33 45.27 -20.03
C PRO A 6 4.95 45.81 -19.67
N ALA A 7 4.29 46.49 -20.61
CA ALA A 7 3.03 47.22 -20.42
C ALA A 7 1.91 46.41 -19.71
N ALA A 8 2.01 45.08 -19.74
CA ALA A 8 1.15 44.18 -18.98
C ALA A 8 1.22 44.42 -17.46
N GLU A 9 2.42 44.60 -16.89
CA GLU A 9 2.61 44.80 -15.44
C GLU A 9 2.00 46.12 -14.94
N ASP A 10 1.98 47.16 -15.78
CA ASP A 10 1.38 48.45 -15.44
C ASP A 10 -0.15 48.42 -15.57
N CYS A 11 -0.71 47.65 -16.51
CA CYS A 11 -2.15 47.41 -16.60
C CYS A 11 -2.68 46.64 -15.39
N ASP A 12 -1.99 45.57 -14.97
CA ASP A 12 -2.41 44.77 -13.81
C ASP A 12 -2.40 45.59 -12.52
N ARG A 13 -1.41 46.48 -12.39
CA ARG A 13 -1.31 47.44 -11.28
C ARG A 13 -2.42 48.48 -11.31
N ALA A 14 -2.73 49.05 -12.48
CA ALA A 14 -3.76 50.06 -12.65
C ALA A 14 -5.18 49.50 -12.41
N LEU A 15 -5.39 48.23 -12.73
CA LEU A 15 -6.65 47.52 -12.51
C LEU A 15 -6.75 46.89 -11.11
N GLY A 16 -5.70 46.97 -10.29
CA GLY A 16 -5.68 46.42 -8.94
C GLY A 16 -5.86 44.90 -8.92
N VAL A 17 -5.36 44.20 -9.94
CA VAL A 17 -5.50 42.74 -10.05
C VAL A 17 -4.66 42.10 -8.94
N PRO A 18 -5.26 41.36 -7.99
CA PRO A 18 -4.50 40.70 -6.94
C PRO A 18 -3.62 39.60 -7.53
N ASP A 19 -2.38 39.49 -7.03
CA ASP A 19 -1.45 38.41 -7.38
C ASP A 19 -1.93 37.07 -6.79
N THR A 20 -2.92 36.51 -7.47
CA THR A 20 -3.62 35.27 -7.09
C THR A 20 -2.89 34.02 -7.56
N ALA A 21 -1.72 34.16 -8.21
CA ALA A 21 -0.99 33.05 -8.79
C ALA A 21 -0.67 31.95 -7.75
N GLN A 22 -0.34 32.35 -6.52
CA GLN A 22 -0.10 31.42 -5.42
C GLN A 22 -1.38 30.71 -4.93
N GLU A 23 -2.51 31.42 -4.90
CA GLU A 23 -3.80 30.85 -4.49
C GLU A 23 -4.34 29.88 -5.53
N ILE A 24 -4.23 30.25 -6.81
CA ILE A 24 -4.59 29.40 -7.96
C ILE A 24 -3.70 28.16 -7.97
N ARG A 25 -2.39 28.30 -7.72
CA ARG A 25 -1.47 27.16 -7.64
C ARG A 25 -1.84 26.20 -6.51
N ARG A 26 -2.11 26.72 -5.31
CA ARG A 26 -2.54 25.89 -4.16
C ARG A 26 -3.87 25.19 -4.42
N GLU A 27 -4.81 25.87 -5.08
CA GLU A 27 -6.10 25.28 -5.44
C GLU A 27 -5.96 24.20 -6.52
N ALA A 28 -5.11 24.45 -7.53
CA ALA A 28 -4.79 23.45 -8.54
C ALA A 28 -4.12 22.21 -7.91
N GLU A 29 -3.17 22.39 -7.00
CA GLU A 29 -2.51 21.30 -6.27
C GLU A 29 -3.51 20.49 -5.43
N ARG A 30 -4.45 21.16 -4.73
CA ARG A 30 -5.52 20.49 -3.98
C ARG A 30 -6.42 19.65 -4.89
N ARG A 31 -6.88 20.21 -6.00
CA ARG A 31 -7.72 19.48 -6.97
C ARG A 31 -6.97 18.32 -7.61
N LEU A 32 -5.70 18.51 -7.93
CA LEU A 32 -4.85 17.45 -8.48
C LEU A 32 -4.64 16.32 -7.47
N ALA A 33 -4.43 16.63 -6.19
CA ALA A 33 -4.30 15.64 -5.13
C ALA A 33 -5.57 14.79 -4.94
N VAL A 34 -6.74 15.36 -5.20
CA VAL A 34 -8.03 14.65 -5.18
C VAL A 34 -8.26 13.87 -6.49
N ALA A 35 -7.80 14.39 -7.61
CA ALA A 35 -8.05 13.81 -8.94
C ALA A 35 -7.10 12.68 -9.34
N LEU A 36 -5.92 12.57 -8.73
CA LEU A 36 -4.99 11.50 -9.02
C LEU A 36 -5.43 10.20 -8.32
N PRO A 37 -5.88 9.16 -9.04
CA PRO A 37 -6.01 7.85 -8.45
C PRO A 37 -4.62 7.40 -8.01
N ARG A 38 -4.39 7.40 -6.69
CA ARG A 38 -3.15 6.90 -6.11
C ARG A 38 -3.15 5.38 -6.20
N VAL A 39 -2.99 4.86 -7.41
CA VAL A 39 -2.85 3.42 -7.65
C VAL A 39 -1.58 2.94 -6.96
N ALA A 40 -1.69 1.82 -6.27
CA ALA A 40 -0.56 1.07 -5.80
C ALA A 40 -0.23 -0.03 -6.80
N THR A 41 1.00 -0.54 -6.79
CA THR A 41 1.41 -1.66 -7.65
C THR A 41 1.69 -2.87 -6.79
N LEU A 42 1.11 -4.02 -7.15
CA LEU A 42 1.38 -5.29 -6.50
C LEU A 42 2.10 -6.22 -7.48
N GLU A 43 3.32 -6.58 -7.13
CA GLU A 43 4.12 -7.55 -7.85
C GLU A 43 4.06 -8.91 -7.15
N VAL A 44 3.56 -9.93 -7.84
CA VAL A 44 3.65 -11.31 -7.39
C VAL A 44 4.80 -11.97 -8.13
N ARG A 45 5.89 -12.22 -7.42
CA ARG A 45 7.09 -12.88 -7.95
C ARG A 45 7.05 -14.34 -7.52
N GLY A 46 7.21 -15.25 -8.46
CA GLY A 46 7.20 -16.68 -8.16
C GLY A 46 7.39 -17.55 -9.40
N PRO A 47 7.58 -18.86 -9.21
CA PRO A 47 7.70 -19.80 -10.33
C PRO A 47 6.44 -19.82 -11.21
N ARG A 48 6.58 -20.14 -12.50
CA ARG A 48 5.46 -20.19 -13.47
C ARG A 48 4.39 -21.26 -13.17
N GLY A 49 4.58 -22.06 -12.12
CA GLY A 49 3.65 -23.08 -11.62
C GLY A 49 2.62 -22.57 -10.61
N PHE A 50 2.62 -21.28 -10.29
CA PHE A 50 1.71 -20.68 -9.32
C PHE A 50 0.70 -19.75 -9.99
N THR A 51 -0.49 -19.70 -9.42
CA THR A 51 -1.50 -18.69 -9.76
C THR A 51 -1.82 -17.84 -8.54
N ALA A 52 -2.02 -16.55 -8.72
CA ALA A 52 -2.41 -15.64 -7.65
C ALA A 52 -3.80 -15.07 -7.94
N ARG A 53 -4.61 -14.94 -6.89
CA ARG A 53 -5.91 -14.28 -6.90
C ARG A 53 -5.91 -13.20 -5.85
N ILE A 54 -6.20 -11.97 -6.25
CA ILE A 54 -6.13 -10.78 -5.39
C ILE A 54 -7.56 -10.26 -5.22
N ASP A 55 -8.05 -10.13 -4.00
CA ASP A 55 -9.39 -9.60 -3.66
C ASP A 55 -10.57 -10.23 -4.41
N GLY A 56 -10.48 -11.52 -4.74
CA GLY A 56 -11.53 -12.22 -5.49
C GLY A 56 -11.50 -11.97 -7.01
N ALA A 57 -10.53 -11.22 -7.52
CA ALA A 57 -10.26 -11.06 -8.96
C ALA A 57 -10.00 -12.42 -9.65
N PRO A 58 -10.07 -12.48 -11.00
CA PRO A 58 -9.68 -13.68 -11.73
C PRO A 58 -8.24 -14.12 -11.41
N LYS A 59 -8.01 -15.44 -11.38
CA LYS A 59 -6.68 -16.01 -11.16
C LYS A 59 -5.70 -15.53 -12.24
N ARG A 60 -4.54 -15.04 -11.83
CA ARG A 60 -3.41 -14.60 -12.66
C ARG A 60 -2.26 -15.60 -12.52
N ARG A 61 -1.47 -15.83 -13.58
CA ARG A 61 -0.26 -16.67 -13.46
C ARG A 61 0.89 -15.83 -12.92
N CYS A 62 1.70 -16.44 -12.06
CA CYS A 62 2.94 -15.83 -11.59
C CYS A 62 4.06 -15.96 -12.65
N PRO A 63 5.01 -15.02 -12.74
CA PRO A 63 5.00 -13.72 -12.07
C PRO A 63 4.03 -12.72 -12.74
N SER A 64 3.45 -11.82 -11.96
CA SER A 64 2.54 -10.78 -12.46
C SER A 64 2.77 -9.46 -11.72
N SER A 65 2.50 -8.34 -12.39
CA SER A 65 2.49 -7.00 -11.80
C SER A 65 1.21 -6.30 -12.25
N ASP A 66 0.42 -5.84 -11.29
CA ASP A 66 -0.89 -5.25 -11.54
C ASP A 66 -1.09 -4.02 -10.63
N ALA A 67 -1.86 -3.05 -11.11
CA ALA A 67 -2.24 -1.87 -10.35
C ALA A 67 -3.50 -2.14 -9.52
N PHE A 68 -3.48 -1.74 -8.25
CA PHE A 68 -4.57 -1.91 -7.30
C PHE A 68 -4.90 -0.59 -6.60
N PRO A 69 -6.14 -0.39 -6.12
CA PRO A 69 -6.42 0.70 -5.19
C PRO A 69 -5.56 0.54 -3.93
N PRO A 70 -5.22 1.60 -3.21
CA PRO A 70 -4.49 1.48 -1.95
C PRO A 70 -5.41 0.97 -0.84
N GLY A 71 -4.85 0.21 0.10
CA GLY A 71 -5.60 -0.36 1.21
C GLY A 71 -5.20 -1.80 1.55
N PRO A 72 -6.04 -2.50 2.34
CA PRO A 72 -5.83 -3.91 2.66
C PRO A 72 -6.25 -4.79 1.47
N HIS A 73 -5.34 -5.65 1.03
CA HIS A 73 -5.54 -6.62 -0.04
C HIS A 73 -5.31 -8.03 0.47
N ARG A 74 -6.16 -8.96 0.01
CA ARG A 74 -6.03 -10.38 0.26
C ARG A 74 -5.51 -11.07 -0.99
N VAL A 75 -4.34 -11.67 -0.88
CA VAL A 75 -3.69 -12.40 -1.99
C VAL A 75 -3.70 -13.88 -1.69
N VAL A 76 -4.39 -14.65 -2.52
CA VAL A 76 -4.45 -16.10 -2.45
C VAL A 76 -3.58 -16.67 -3.56
N VAL A 77 -2.48 -17.31 -3.20
CA VAL A 77 -1.58 -17.98 -4.13
C VAL A 77 -1.90 -19.47 -4.13
N THR A 78 -2.21 -20.04 -5.29
CA THR A 78 -2.48 -21.46 -5.50
C THR A 78 -1.36 -22.09 -6.32
N GLU A 79 -0.74 -23.14 -5.80
CA GLU A 79 0.21 -23.97 -6.54
C GLU A 79 -0.54 -24.94 -7.47
N LEU A 80 -0.21 -24.95 -8.76
CA LEU A 80 -0.96 -25.75 -9.75
C LEU A 80 -0.72 -27.26 -9.64
N ARG A 81 0.42 -27.68 -9.09
CA ARG A 81 0.79 -29.11 -8.99
C ARG A 81 0.14 -29.82 -7.79
N THR A 82 0.16 -29.15 -6.64
CA THR A 82 -0.32 -29.70 -5.36
C THR A 82 -1.71 -29.19 -5.01
N THR A 83 -2.21 -28.18 -5.73
CA THR A 83 -3.45 -27.45 -5.41
C THR A 83 -3.41 -26.79 -4.03
N ARG A 84 -2.21 -26.60 -3.46
CA ARG A 84 -2.04 -25.96 -2.16
C ARG A 84 -2.27 -24.46 -2.28
N GLU A 85 -3.06 -23.91 -1.36
CA GLU A 85 -3.35 -22.47 -1.31
C GLU A 85 -2.66 -21.81 -0.12
N GLN A 86 -2.15 -20.60 -0.33
CA GLN A 86 -1.59 -19.73 0.69
C GLN A 86 -2.27 -18.37 0.62
N THR A 87 -2.77 -17.88 1.75
CA THR A 87 -3.39 -16.55 1.84
C THR A 87 -2.44 -15.58 2.53
N HIS A 88 -2.19 -14.45 1.89
CA HIS A 88 -1.45 -13.31 2.43
C HIS A 88 -2.39 -12.11 2.57
N GLN A 89 -2.30 -11.41 3.70
CA GLN A 89 -2.94 -10.10 3.87
C GLN A 89 -1.84 -9.03 3.77
N LEU A 90 -2.09 -8.02 2.96
CA LEU A 90 -1.12 -6.97 2.68
C LEU A 90 -1.80 -5.62 2.80
N LEU A 91 -1.13 -4.69 3.46
CA LEU A 91 -1.51 -3.28 3.41
C LEU A 91 -0.63 -2.61 2.37
N ILE A 92 -1.23 -1.99 1.35
CA ILE A 92 -0.51 -1.29 0.30
C ILE A 92 -0.87 0.19 0.31
N ASP A 93 0.14 1.03 0.47
CA ASP A 93 -0.03 2.48 0.48
C ASP A 93 -0.19 3.05 -0.94
N ALA A 94 -0.86 4.19 -1.00
CA ALA A 94 -1.01 4.99 -2.21
C ALA A 94 0.34 5.28 -2.91
N GLY A 95 0.47 4.88 -4.18
CA GLY A 95 1.69 5.09 -4.96
C GLY A 95 2.86 4.19 -4.57
N ALA A 96 2.66 3.24 -3.65
CA ALA A 96 3.67 2.27 -3.26
C ALA A 96 3.65 1.05 -4.18
N THR A 97 4.83 0.45 -4.39
CA THR A 97 4.96 -0.88 -5.00
C THR A 97 5.24 -1.89 -3.90
N ARG A 98 4.42 -2.94 -3.82
CA ARG A 98 4.62 -4.09 -2.92
C ARG A 98 4.92 -5.34 -3.72
N ALA A 99 5.96 -6.06 -3.33
CA ALA A 99 6.30 -7.35 -3.91
C ALA A 99 6.00 -8.49 -2.91
N ILE A 100 5.42 -9.57 -3.40
CA ILE A 100 5.30 -10.85 -2.70
C ILE A 100 6.22 -11.84 -3.39
N GLU A 101 7.14 -12.44 -2.65
CA GLU A 101 7.93 -13.57 -3.13
C GLU A 101 7.24 -14.86 -2.73
N VAL A 102 6.73 -15.58 -3.73
CA VAL A 102 6.21 -16.93 -3.59
C VAL A 102 7.40 -17.88 -3.69
N ALA A 103 7.93 -18.28 -2.54
CA ALA A 103 8.95 -19.33 -2.47
C ALA A 103 8.32 -20.67 -2.89
N ALA A 104 9.08 -21.48 -3.62
CA ALA A 104 8.67 -22.83 -4.01
C ALA A 104 8.41 -23.74 -2.80
N GLU A 105 8.95 -23.41 -1.63
CA GLU A 105 8.61 -24.02 -0.36
C GLU A 105 7.55 -23.17 0.34
N ILE A 106 6.31 -23.64 0.32
CA ILE A 106 5.23 -23.09 1.13
C ILE A 106 5.54 -23.43 2.59
N SER A 107 6.39 -22.62 3.21
CA SER A 107 6.66 -22.62 4.64
C SER A 107 5.54 -21.83 5.34
N PRO A 108 4.84 -22.41 6.34
CA PRO A 108 3.76 -21.74 7.05
C PRO A 108 4.32 -20.66 7.98
N ALA A 109 4.70 -19.50 7.43
CA ALA A 109 5.00 -18.34 8.24
C ALA A 109 3.69 -17.60 8.53
N ALA A 110 3.12 -17.89 9.69
CA ALA A 110 1.98 -17.21 10.27
C ALA A 110 2.13 -15.67 10.20
N PRO A 111 1.06 -14.90 9.92
CA PRO A 111 1.09 -13.47 10.19
C PRO A 111 1.18 -13.28 11.72
N ARG A 112 2.36 -12.91 12.22
CA ARG A 112 2.51 -12.35 13.56
C ARG A 112 2.01 -10.91 13.56
N GLN A 113 0.91 -10.63 14.25
CA GLN A 113 0.70 -9.35 14.96
C GLN A 113 0.02 -9.56 16.33
N VAL A 114 0.86 -9.49 17.36
CA VAL A 114 0.76 -9.00 18.75
C VAL A 114 -0.63 -8.88 19.43
N GLU A 115 -0.82 -9.62 20.52
CA GLU A 115 -1.19 -9.03 21.82
C GLU A 115 -0.65 -9.92 22.94
N ALA A 116 0.39 -9.44 23.64
CA ALA A 116 0.90 -10.10 24.83
C ALA A 116 -0.08 -9.83 25.98
N ALA A 117 -1.03 -10.73 26.18
CA ALA A 117 -1.80 -10.77 27.42
C ALA A 117 -0.82 -10.99 28.60
N PRO A 118 -0.86 -10.20 29.67
CA PRO A 118 -0.03 -10.44 30.84
C PRO A 118 -0.40 -11.82 31.42
N PRO A 119 0.59 -12.63 31.83
CA PRO A 119 0.31 -13.93 32.44
C PRO A 119 -0.47 -13.73 33.74
N PRO A 120 -1.46 -14.58 34.05
CA PRO A 120 -2.11 -14.55 35.36
C PRO A 120 -1.07 -14.81 36.47
N PRO A 121 -1.26 -14.22 37.66
CA PRO A 121 -0.35 -14.45 38.78
C PRO A 121 -0.31 -15.94 39.11
N ARG A 122 0.90 -16.51 39.18
CA ARG A 122 1.13 -17.88 39.61
C ARG A 122 0.72 -18.01 41.07
N GLU A 123 -0.40 -18.65 41.35
CA GLU A 123 -0.67 -19.14 42.69
C GLU A 123 0.37 -20.20 43.02
N ALA A 124 1.26 -19.86 43.95
CA ALA A 124 2.17 -20.80 44.58
C ALA A 124 1.33 -21.78 45.40
N HIS A 125 1.11 -22.98 44.89
CA HIS A 125 0.61 -24.09 45.70
C HIS A 125 1.73 -25.10 45.89
N SER A 126 2.22 -25.03 47.12
CA SER A 126 3.25 -25.82 47.75
C SER A 126 3.09 -27.31 47.50
N VAL A 127 4.22 -27.95 47.18
CA VAL A 127 4.41 -29.40 47.31
C VAL A 127 4.56 -29.70 48.80
N PRO A 128 3.78 -30.61 49.41
CA PRO A 128 4.24 -31.29 50.59
C PRO A 128 5.06 -32.52 50.19
N THR A 129 6.34 -32.43 50.54
CA THR A 129 7.30 -33.51 50.67
C THR A 129 6.77 -34.67 51.52
N ALA A 130 7.19 -35.87 51.15
CA ALA A 130 6.87 -37.18 51.69
C ALA A 130 7.09 -37.37 53.21
N SER A 131 6.35 -38.32 53.79
CA SER A 131 6.84 -39.39 54.68
C SER A 131 5.83 -40.53 54.73
#